data_AF-A0A535VDB6-F1
#
_entry.id   AF-A0A535VDB6-F1
#
_cell.length_a   1.000
_cell.length_b   1.000
_cell.length_c   1.000
_cell.angle_alpha   90.00
_cell.angle_beta   90.00
_cell.angle_gamma   90.00
#
_symmetry.space_group_name_H-M   'P 1'
#
loop_
_entity.id
_entity.type
_entity.pdbx_description
1 polymer ?
#
loop_
_entity_poly.entity_id
_entity_poly.type
_entity_poly.pdbx_seq_one_letter_code
_entity_poly.pdbx_strand_id
1 'polypeptide(L)'
;MYIYYVLRGNQAGNQVELEGDIDEEHFPGVDLGDGREILDFLVQAVDQEAGTAGAWEEAELTDSFFDKEDNYIFFNGRWMRRSDAPWRKDRDN
;
A
#
# COMPACT_ATOMS: atom_id res chain seq x y z
N MET A 1 -5.04 4.56 16.51
CA MET A 1 -4.26 5.26 15.46
C MET A 1 -5.04 5.12 14.17
N TYR A 2 -5.10 6.14 13.31
CA TYR A 2 -5.90 6.09 12.07
C TYR A 2 -4.98 6.38 10.89
N ILE A 3 -4.75 5.38 10.05
CA ILE A 3 -3.95 5.56 8.83
C ILE A 3 -4.91 5.67 7.66
N TYR A 4 -4.89 6.80 6.97
CA TYR A 4 -5.57 6.94 5.70
C TYR A 4 -4.70 6.31 4.60
N TYR A 5 -5.32 5.52 3.72
CA TYR A 5 -4.63 4.91 2.60
C TYR A 5 -5.26 5.29 1.26
N VAL A 6 -4.42 5.29 0.23
CA VAL A 6 -4.85 5.28 -1.17
C VAL A 6 -4.11 4.15 -1.87
N LEU A 7 -4.84 3.15 -2.36
CA LEU A 7 -4.32 1.95 -3.02
C LEU A 7 -4.70 1.99 -4.51
N ARG A 8 -3.71 1.82 -5.39
CA ARG A 8 -3.88 1.91 -6.84
C ARG A 8 -3.40 0.65 -7.53
N GLY A 9 -4.16 0.23 -8.53
CA GLY A 9 -3.82 -0.96 -9.30
C GLY A 9 -4.85 -1.28 -10.38
N ASN A 10 -4.87 -2.53 -10.80
CA ASN A 10 -5.85 -3.06 -11.73
C ASN A 10 -6.69 -4.15 -11.06
N GLN A 11 -8.00 -4.04 -11.17
CA GLN A 11 -8.92 -5.06 -10.68
C GLN A 11 -9.94 -5.40 -11.79
N ALA A 12 -10.11 -6.69 -12.07
CA ALA A 12 -10.98 -7.19 -13.14
C ALA A 12 -10.74 -6.53 -14.52
N GLY A 13 -9.49 -6.15 -14.82
CA GLY A 13 -9.10 -5.53 -16.09
C GLY A 13 -9.23 -4.01 -16.12
N ASN A 14 -9.75 -3.38 -15.06
CA ASN A 14 -9.89 -1.93 -14.97
C ASN A 14 -8.88 -1.34 -14.00
N GLN A 15 -8.34 -0.17 -14.34
CA GLN A 15 -7.56 0.61 -13.40
C GLN A 15 -8.48 1.16 -12.31
N VAL A 16 -8.12 0.92 -11.06
CA VAL A 16 -8.89 1.31 -9.88
C VAL A 16 -8.00 2.03 -8.87
N GLU A 17 -8.62 2.95 -8.16
CA GLU A 17 -8.06 3.66 -7.00
C GLU A 17 -9.05 3.47 -5.86
N LEU A 18 -8.58 2.89 -4.76
CA LEU A 18 -9.35 2.66 -3.55
C LEU A 18 -8.76 3.51 -2.44
N GLU A 19 -9.62 4.15 -1.66
CA GLU A 19 -9.23 4.93 -0.51
C GLU A 19 -10.03 4.52 0.71
N GLY A 20 -9.43 4.68 1.89
CA GLY A 20 -10.10 4.36 3.14
C GLY A 20 -9.21 4.59 4.35
N ASP A 21 -9.71 4.15 5.49
CA ASP A 21 -9.01 4.26 6.77
C ASP A 21 -8.65 2.87 7.29
N ILE A 22 -7.51 2.80 7.97
CA ILE A 22 -6.99 1.62 8.65
C ILE A 22 -6.97 1.93 10.14
N ASP A 23 -7.61 1.06 10.91
CA ASP A 23 -7.64 1.10 12.37
C ASP A 23 -7.37 -0.30 12.96
N GLU A 24 -7.17 -0.34 14.28
CA GLU A 24 -6.89 -1.58 15.02
C GLU A 24 -8.06 -2.58 15.02
N GLU A 25 -9.29 -2.14 14.75
CA GLU A 25 -10.47 -3.02 14.71
C GLU A 25 -10.49 -3.83 13.41
N HIS A 26 -10.14 -3.20 12.29
CA HIS A 26 -10.06 -3.84 10.98
C HIS A 26 -8.72 -4.56 10.75
N PHE A 27 -7.65 -4.15 11.43
CA PHE A 27 -6.29 -4.70 11.30
C PHE A 27 -5.73 -5.21 12.63
N PRO A 28 -6.39 -6.20 13.27
CA PRO A 28 -5.96 -6.68 14.58
C PRO A 28 -4.63 -7.41 14.50
N GLY A 29 -3.65 -6.98 15.29
CA GLY A 29 -2.33 -7.62 15.41
C GLY A 29 -1.32 -7.25 14.32
N VAL A 30 -1.64 -6.27 13.46
CA VAL A 30 -0.70 -5.68 12.49
C VAL A 30 0.12 -4.59 13.18
N ASP A 31 1.43 -4.54 12.94
CA ASP A 31 2.24 -3.41 13.40
C ASP A 31 1.93 -2.18 12.55
N LEU A 32 1.11 -1.27 13.11
CA LEU A 32 0.74 -0.03 12.44
C LEU A 32 1.92 0.95 12.28
N GLY A 33 3.11 0.63 12.79
CA GLY A 33 4.36 1.33 12.53
C GLY A 33 5.13 0.84 11.29
N ASP A 34 4.83 -0.35 10.74
CA ASP A 34 5.45 -0.87 9.52
C ASP A 34 4.48 -0.83 8.34
N GLY A 35 4.64 0.19 7.50
CA GLY A 35 3.80 0.37 6.31
C GLY A 35 3.79 -0.84 5.36
N ARG A 36 4.81 -1.70 5.36
CA ARG A 36 4.81 -2.90 4.50
C ARG A 36 3.87 -3.97 5.06
N GLU A 37 3.90 -4.20 6.37
CA GLU A 37 2.96 -5.14 7.00
C GLU A 37 1.54 -4.64 6.81
N ILE A 38 1.29 -3.35 7.03
CA ILE A 38 -0.02 -2.72 6.77
C ILE A 38 -0.50 -3.01 5.34
N LEU A 39 0.35 -2.83 4.32
CA LEU A 39 -0.03 -3.03 2.93
C LEU A 39 -0.26 -4.50 2.55
N ASP A 40 0.53 -5.43 3.10
CA ASP A 40 0.33 -6.86 2.86
C ASP A 40 -1.05 -7.30 3.39
N PHE A 41 -1.44 -6.84 4.59
CA PHE A 41 -2.76 -7.12 5.15
C PHE A 41 -3.89 -6.38 4.41
N LEU A 42 -3.68 -5.12 4.04
CA LEU A 42 -4.67 -4.31 3.33
C LEU A 42 -5.05 -4.93 1.99
N VAL A 43 -4.06 -5.32 1.18
CA VAL A 43 -4.30 -5.96 -0.12
C VAL A 43 -5.12 -7.23 0.06
N GLN A 44 -4.78 -8.06 1.05
CA GLN A 44 -5.53 -9.28 1.32
C GLN A 44 -6.99 -8.99 1.71
N ALA A 45 -7.22 -8.00 2.56
CA ALA A 45 -8.56 -7.61 2.99
C ALA A 45 -9.40 -7.08 1.81
N VAL A 46 -8.82 -6.19 1.01
CA VAL A 46 -9.48 -5.60 -0.18
C VAL A 46 -9.83 -6.67 -1.21
N ASP A 47 -8.90 -7.58 -1.51
CA ASP A 47 -9.13 -8.65 -2.48
C ASP A 47 -10.21 -9.63 -1.99
N GLN A 48 -10.24 -9.91 -0.67
CA GLN A 48 -11.26 -10.75 -0.05
C GLN A 48 -12.64 -10.09 -0.10
N GLU A 49 -12.74 -8.80 0.19
CA GLU A 49 -13.99 -8.04 0.14
C GLU A 49 -14.55 -7.96 -1.29
N ALA A 50 -13.69 -7.67 -2.25
CA ALA A 50 -14.05 -7.62 -3.66
C ALA A 50 -14.33 -9.01 -4.28
N GLY A 51 -13.90 -10.09 -3.62
CA GLY A 51 -14.02 -11.47 -4.10
C GLY A 51 -13.14 -11.76 -5.33
N THR A 52 -12.18 -10.89 -5.65
CA THR A 52 -11.28 -11.03 -6.79
C THR A 52 -9.93 -10.38 -6.49
N ALA A 53 -8.85 -11.06 -6.86
CA ALA A 53 -7.50 -10.58 -6.63
C ALA A 53 -7.18 -9.41 -7.57
N GLY A 54 -6.74 -8.29 -7.00
CA GLY A 54 -6.23 -7.13 -7.72
C GLY A 54 -4.73 -7.27 -8.04
N ALA A 55 -4.32 -6.68 -9.15
CA ALA A 55 -2.92 -6.40 -9.44
C ALA A 55 -2.60 -4.99 -8.92
N TRP A 56 -2.24 -4.90 -7.64
CA TRP A 56 -1.91 -3.64 -6.97
C TRP A 56 -0.47 -3.21 -7.25
N GLU A 57 -0.29 -1.93 -7.53
CA GLU A 57 0.99 -1.40 -8.02
C GLU A 57 1.56 -0.33 -7.07
N GLU A 58 0.69 0.52 -6.50
CA GLU A 58 1.11 1.66 -5.70
C GLU A 58 0.17 1.86 -4.51
N ALA A 59 0.72 2.36 -3.41
CA ALA A 59 -0.07 2.73 -2.25
C ALA A 59 0.51 3.97 -1.55
N GLU A 60 -0.35 4.79 -0.96
CA GLU A 60 0.02 5.89 -0.08
C GLU A 60 -0.53 5.60 1.30
N LEU A 61 0.27 5.85 2.34
CA LEU A 61 -0.17 5.80 3.74
C LEU A 61 0.04 7.18 4.35
N THR A 62 -0.96 7.72 5.04
CA THR A 62 -0.88 9.04 5.68
C THR A 62 -1.45 8.99 7.10
N ASP A 63 -0.66 9.41 8.08
CA ASP A 63 -1.07 9.67 9.47
C ASP A 63 -0.02 10.58 10.15
N SER A 64 -0.11 10.79 11.46
CA SER A 64 0.91 11.38 12.31
C SER A 64 2.30 10.70 12.25
N PHE A 65 2.37 9.42 11.86
CA PHE A 65 3.61 8.67 11.69
C PHE A 65 4.11 8.59 10.24
N PHE A 66 3.20 8.66 9.27
CA PHE A 66 3.51 8.57 7.85
C PHE A 66 3.26 9.92 7.21
N ASP A 67 4.32 10.56 6.75
CA ASP A 67 4.18 11.80 5.97
C ASP A 67 3.47 11.51 4.64
N LYS A 68 2.80 12.51 4.06
CA LYS A 68 2.16 12.41 2.73
C LYS A 68 3.11 11.96 1.61
N GLU A 69 4.42 12.00 1.85
CA GLU A 69 5.45 11.53 0.91
C GLU A 69 5.76 10.03 1.03
N ASP A 70 5.25 9.32 2.05
CA ASP A 70 5.39 7.88 2.22
C ASP A 70 4.52 7.10 1.23
N ASN A 71 5.04 7.09 0.00
CA ASN A 71 4.53 6.34 -1.13
C ASN A 71 5.22 4.98 -1.18
N TYR A 72 4.44 3.93 -1.39
CA TYR A 72 4.89 2.56 -1.57
C TYR A 72 4.59 2.10 -2.99
N ILE A 73 5.45 1.20 -3.49
CA ILE A 73 5.25 0.51 -4.75
C ILE A 73 5.39 -0.98 -4.54
N PHE A 74 4.60 -1.76 -5.28
CA PHE A 74 4.75 -3.20 -5.33
C PHE A 74 5.78 -3.55 -6.39
N PHE A 75 6.98 -3.93 -5.95
CA PHE A 75 8.11 -4.19 -6.83
C PHE A 75 8.79 -5.51 -6.48
N ASN A 76 9.00 -6.35 -7.49
CA ASN A 76 9.65 -7.66 -7.34
C ASN A 76 8.98 -8.55 -6.27
N GLY A 77 7.65 -8.56 -6.23
CA GLY A 77 6.85 -9.42 -5.35
C GLY A 77 6.76 -8.96 -3.89
N ARG A 78 7.11 -7.70 -3.59
CA ARG A 78 6.98 -7.13 -2.25
C ARG A 78 6.66 -5.65 -2.29
N TRP A 79 5.99 -5.15 -1.26
CA TRP A 79 5.85 -3.72 -1.01
C TRP A 79 7.16 -3.12 -0.52
N MET A 80 7.50 -1.95 -1.05
CA MET A 80 8.62 -1.16 -0.58
C MET A 80 8.34 0.33 -0.73
N ARG A 81 8.94 1.17 0.12
CA ARG A 81 8.86 2.61 -0.07
C ARG A 81 9.44 2.97 -1.44
N ARG A 82 8.79 3.90 -2.14
CA ARG A 82 9.22 4.38 -3.46
C ARG A 82 10.62 4.99 -3.39
N SER A 83 10.99 5.62 -2.27
CA SER A 83 12.33 6.14 -2.01
C SER A 83 13.41 5.05 -1.87
N ASP A 84 13.04 3.87 -1.37
CA ASP A 84 13.92 2.71 -1.23
C ASP A 84 14.04 1.91 -2.53
N ALA A 85 13.11 2.12 -3.46
CA ALA A 85 13.10 1.44 -4.73
C ALA A 85 14.38 1.79 -5.52
N PRO A 86 15.02 0.83 -6.20
CA PRO A 86 16.29 1.04 -6.91
C PRO A 86 16.21 2.08 -8.05
N TRP A 87 15.04 2.66 -8.30
CA TRP A 87 14.73 3.62 -9.36
C TRP A 87 15.16 5.05 -9.04
N ARG A 88 16.44 5.22 -8.63
CA ARG A 88 17.21 6.48 -8.75
C ARG A 88 18.71 6.37 -8.46
N LYS A 89 19.35 5.20 -8.57
CA LYS A 89 20.83 5.13 -8.65
C LYS A 89 21.40 4.99 -10.06
N ASP A 90 20.58 4.68 -11.05
CA ASP A 90 20.99 4.58 -12.46
C ASP A 90 20.19 5.53 -13.36
N ARG A 91 20.21 6.82 -13.04
CA ARG A 91 20.07 7.84 -14.08
C ARG A 91 21.44 8.51 -14.19
N ASP A 92 22.26 7.85 -15.00
CA ASP A 92 23.62 8.13 -15.43
C ASP A 92 24.14 9.57 -15.23
N ASN A 93 25.31 9.63 -14.59
CA ASN A 93 26.58 10.19 -15.11
C ASN A 93 26.55 11.60 -15.75
#